data_AF-A0A7I6MWT2-F1
#
_entry.id   AF-A0A7I6MWT2-F1
#
_cell.length_a   1.000
_cell.length_b   1.000
_cell.length_c   1.000
_cell.angle_alpha   90.00
_cell.angle_beta   90.00
_cell.angle_gamma   90.00
#
_symmetry.space_group_name_H-M   'P 1'
#
loop_
_entity.id
_entity.type
_entity.pdbx_description
1 polymer ?
#
loop_
_entity_poly.entity_id
_entity_poly.type
_entity_poly.pdbx_seq_one_letter_code
_entity_poly.pdbx_strand_id
1 'polypeptide(L)'
;HHSKVFNLGEYRRRLIGSSMNHVFWDPHNEESVQIRTDLAKQCLDDAMDALKSDACDCVVYDATNATSERRNMLLEDVQKKFKCEMMFIESICDDPELIASSINEMKLNSEDYAGQTMDEAAADYSNRIRHYLSVYEPLNAERDNYPFIKVIDVGRQIFCNQVYGYLQSRIMFLMANLQLRPRPIWLSRHGESMFNTQKRIGGDAPLSPLGQQYATQLDRFVNAYYPAPDTELAVWTSTMLRTGMTVERIAARGRPIVKWKQLDEIDAGVCDGMTYEQVA
;
A
#
# COMPACT_ATOMS: atom_id res chain seq x y z
N HIS A 1 -10.57 4.70 -10.88
CA HIS A 1 -9.54 5.65 -11.32
C HIS A 1 -8.30 4.84 -11.66
N HIS A 2 -7.89 4.85 -12.93
CA HIS A 2 -6.61 4.34 -13.36
C HIS A 2 -5.52 5.27 -12.83
N SER A 3 -4.61 4.75 -12.01
CA SER A 3 -3.58 5.56 -11.34
C SER A 3 -2.20 5.21 -11.88
N LYS A 4 -1.33 6.21 -12.03
CA LYS A 4 0.06 6.02 -12.45
C LYS A 4 1.02 6.73 -11.48
N VAL A 5 2.09 6.04 -11.11
CA VAL A 5 3.15 6.57 -10.23
C VAL A 5 4.26 7.16 -11.08
N PHE A 6 4.72 8.34 -10.69
CA PHE A 6 5.88 9.03 -11.24
C PHE A 6 6.90 9.22 -10.13
N ASN A 7 7.85 8.28 -10.01
CA ASN A 7 8.89 8.29 -8.99
C ASN A 7 10.12 9.06 -9.48
N LEU A 8 10.44 10.18 -8.81
CA LEU A 8 11.55 11.04 -9.19
C LEU A 8 12.92 10.36 -9.02
N GLY A 9 13.04 9.42 -8.08
CA GLY A 9 14.27 8.65 -7.87
C GLY A 9 14.60 7.71 -9.03
N GLU A 10 13.58 7.02 -9.57
CA GLU A 10 13.67 6.22 -10.79
C GLU A 10 13.92 7.09 -12.03
N TYR A 11 13.19 8.21 -12.12
CA TYR A 11 13.36 9.17 -13.21
C TYR A 11 14.81 9.68 -13.31
N ARG A 12 15.39 10.06 -12.16
CA ARG A 12 16.79 10.44 -12.04
C ARG A 12 17.72 9.29 -12.45
N ARG A 13 17.53 8.06 -11.93
CA ARG A 13 18.39 6.91 -12.28
C ARG A 13 18.45 6.68 -13.78
N ARG A 14 17.30 6.76 -14.46
CA ARG A 14 17.21 6.57 -15.91
C ARG A 14 17.99 7.62 -16.69
N LEU A 15 17.99 8.88 -16.26
CA LEU A 15 18.58 9.99 -17.02
C LEU A 15 20.05 10.26 -16.70
N ILE A 16 20.45 10.13 -15.43
CA ILE A 16 21.81 10.49 -14.99
C ILE A 16 22.56 9.35 -14.28
N GLY A 17 21.97 8.15 -14.21
CA GLY A 17 22.58 6.96 -13.60
C GLY A 17 22.35 6.81 -12.09
N SER A 18 22.77 5.66 -11.55
CA SER A 18 22.57 5.25 -10.15
C SER A 18 23.76 5.54 -9.22
N SER A 19 24.93 5.93 -9.75
CA SER A 19 26.18 6.06 -8.99
C SER A 19 26.34 7.41 -8.25
N MET A 20 25.27 7.94 -7.66
CA MET A 20 25.29 9.22 -6.94
C MET A 20 25.43 9.00 -5.44
N ASN A 21 26.38 9.69 -4.81
CA ASN A 21 26.54 9.71 -3.35
C ASN A 21 25.75 10.86 -2.71
N HIS A 22 25.71 10.90 -1.38
CA HIS A 22 24.93 11.86 -0.60
C HIS A 22 25.23 13.34 -0.93
N VAL A 23 26.40 13.68 -1.49
CA VAL A 23 26.77 15.04 -1.90
C VAL A 23 25.84 15.56 -3.01
N PHE A 24 25.31 14.66 -3.85
CA PHE A 24 24.29 15.01 -4.84
C PHE A 24 22.99 15.50 -4.20
N TRP A 25 22.76 15.30 -2.90
CA TRP A 25 21.59 15.80 -2.18
C TRP A 25 21.89 16.95 -1.21
N ASP A 26 23.15 17.41 -1.16
CA ASP A 26 23.51 18.56 -0.33
C ASP A 26 22.73 19.80 -0.80
N PRO A 27 22.04 20.52 0.10
CA PRO A 27 21.32 21.75 -0.25
C PRO A 27 22.27 22.90 -0.64
N HIS A 28 23.54 22.88 -0.25
CA HIS A 28 24.52 23.91 -0.61
C HIS A 28 25.23 23.63 -1.94
N ASN A 29 24.97 22.47 -2.56
CA ASN A 29 25.48 22.13 -3.88
C ASN A 29 24.54 22.68 -4.95
N GLU A 30 24.74 23.94 -5.34
CA GLU A 30 23.89 24.65 -6.31
C GLU A 30 23.71 23.91 -7.63
N GLU A 31 24.79 23.32 -8.16
CA GLU A 31 24.74 22.53 -9.40
C GLU A 31 23.81 21.31 -9.25
N SER A 32 23.97 20.54 -8.17
CA SER A 32 23.11 19.39 -7.92
C SER A 32 21.67 19.79 -7.62
N VAL A 33 21.44 20.91 -6.92
CA VAL A 33 20.10 21.47 -6.69
C VAL A 33 19.43 21.81 -8.02
N GLN A 34 20.17 22.43 -8.95
CA GLN A 34 19.66 22.76 -10.27
C GLN A 34 19.29 21.50 -11.06
N ILE A 35 20.17 20.49 -11.11
CA ILE A 35 19.90 19.21 -11.76
C ILE A 35 18.64 18.54 -11.19
N ARG A 36 18.52 18.46 -9.85
CA ARG A 36 17.33 17.87 -9.19
C ARG A 36 16.06 18.67 -9.49
N THR A 37 16.16 19.98 -9.67
CA THR A 37 15.03 20.84 -10.01
C THR A 37 14.58 20.63 -11.45
N ASP A 38 15.51 20.51 -12.39
CA ASP A 38 15.20 20.26 -13.80
C ASP A 38 14.61 18.86 -14.00
N LEU A 39 15.15 17.85 -13.33
CA LEU A 39 14.58 16.50 -13.33
C LEU A 39 13.16 16.47 -12.74
N ALA A 40 12.90 17.22 -11.66
CA ALA A 40 11.57 17.31 -11.07
C ALA A 40 10.57 17.95 -12.04
N LYS A 41 10.97 19.01 -12.74
CA LYS A 41 10.11 19.65 -13.76
C LYS A 41 9.81 18.71 -14.93
N GLN A 42 10.83 18.02 -15.46
CA GLN A 42 10.63 17.06 -16.55
C GLN A 42 9.72 15.90 -16.13
N CYS A 43 9.91 15.35 -14.92
CA CYS A 43 9.07 14.30 -14.38
C CYS A 43 7.61 14.77 -14.18
N LEU A 44 7.42 16.00 -13.69
CA LEU A 44 6.09 16.58 -13.56
C LEU A 44 5.42 16.75 -14.92
N ASP A 45 6.16 17.18 -15.94
CA ASP A 45 5.63 17.39 -17.29
C ASP A 45 5.13 16.08 -17.90
N ASP A 46 5.91 15.01 -17.79
CA ASP A 46 5.49 13.67 -18.20
C ASP A 46 4.24 13.19 -17.45
N ALA A 47 4.13 13.54 -16.15
CA ALA A 47 2.96 13.21 -15.34
C ALA A 47 1.71 13.98 -15.79
N MET A 48 1.86 15.26 -16.09
CA MET A 48 0.77 16.09 -16.61
C MET A 48 0.34 15.67 -18.00
N ASP A 49 1.28 15.25 -18.85
CA ASP A 49 0.96 14.77 -20.19
C ASP A 49 0.24 13.41 -20.14
N ALA A 50 0.52 12.56 -19.15
CA ALA A 50 -0.25 11.35 -18.91
C ALA A 50 -1.70 11.63 -18.48
N LEU A 51 -1.95 12.69 -17.69
CA LEU A 51 -3.31 13.13 -17.36
C LEU A 51 -4.02 13.71 -18.59
N LYS A 52 -3.35 14.58 -19.36
CA LYS A 52 -3.93 15.24 -20.54
C LYS A 52 -4.26 14.27 -21.68
N SER A 53 -3.50 13.19 -21.81
CA SER A 53 -3.69 12.16 -22.83
C SER A 53 -4.66 11.06 -22.41
N ASP A 54 -5.34 11.20 -21.27
CA ASP A 54 -6.21 10.19 -20.67
C ASP A 54 -5.52 8.82 -20.45
N ALA A 55 -4.19 8.81 -20.32
CA ALA A 55 -3.44 7.60 -19.98
C ALA A 55 -3.67 7.19 -18.51
N CYS A 56 -4.09 8.12 -17.66
CA CYS A 56 -4.53 7.85 -16.28
C CYS A 56 -5.50 8.93 -15.78
N ASP A 57 -6.33 8.58 -14.80
CA ASP A 57 -7.23 9.50 -14.10
C ASP A 57 -6.54 10.17 -12.90
N CYS A 58 -5.49 9.56 -12.37
CA CYS A 58 -4.81 9.98 -11.15
C CYS A 58 -3.30 9.77 -11.26
N VAL A 59 -2.55 10.78 -10.84
CA VAL A 59 -1.09 10.75 -10.77
C VAL A 59 -0.66 10.72 -9.31
N VAL A 60 0.25 9.80 -9.00
CA VAL A 60 1.01 9.81 -7.74
C VAL A 60 2.40 10.31 -8.06
N TYR A 61 2.70 11.56 -7.70
CA TYR A 61 4.00 12.17 -7.89
C TYR A 61 4.88 11.92 -6.65
N ASP A 62 5.76 10.93 -6.74
CA ASP A 62 6.57 10.42 -5.64
C ASP A 62 7.96 11.09 -5.62
N ALA A 63 8.10 12.04 -4.70
CA ALA A 63 9.33 12.76 -4.42
C ALA A 63 9.31 13.30 -2.98
N THR A 64 10.47 13.67 -2.45
CA THR A 64 10.61 14.17 -1.06
C THR A 64 9.86 15.47 -0.81
N ASN A 65 9.83 16.39 -1.78
CA ASN A 65 9.06 17.64 -1.73
C ASN A 65 9.13 18.38 -0.37
N ALA A 66 10.33 18.40 0.21
CA ALA A 66 10.56 18.73 1.62
C ALA A 66 10.40 20.21 1.96
N THR A 67 10.49 21.11 0.98
CA THR A 67 10.39 22.57 1.18
C THR A 67 9.03 23.10 0.72
N SER A 68 8.55 24.17 1.37
CA SER A 68 7.34 24.90 0.97
C SER A 68 7.49 25.46 -0.45
N GLU A 69 8.67 26.00 -0.79
CA GLU A 69 8.97 26.49 -2.14
C GLU A 69 8.74 25.42 -3.21
N ARG A 70 9.24 24.19 -3.00
CA ARG A 70 9.04 23.09 -3.94
C ARG A 70 7.56 22.74 -4.11
N ARG A 71 6.80 22.69 -3.01
CA ARG A 71 5.36 22.39 -3.05
C ARG A 71 4.57 23.47 -3.77
N ASN A 72 4.88 24.75 -3.53
CA ASN A 72 4.25 25.88 -4.21
C ASN A 72 4.56 25.88 -5.72
N MET A 73 5.81 25.57 -6.10
CA MET A 73 6.18 25.41 -7.51
C MET A 73 5.33 24.32 -8.20
N LEU A 74 5.16 23.15 -7.55
CA LEU A 74 4.32 22.07 -8.09
C LEU A 74 2.86 22.51 -8.25
N LEU A 75 2.29 23.17 -7.23
CA LEU A 75 0.92 23.68 -7.27
C LEU A 75 0.72 24.65 -8.43
N GLU A 76 1.61 25.63 -8.57
CA GLU A 76 1.54 26.61 -9.64
C GLU A 76 1.65 25.97 -11.03
N ASP A 77 2.64 25.08 -11.22
CA ASP A 77 2.89 24.45 -12.51
C ASP A 77 1.71 23.56 -12.93
N VAL A 78 1.12 22.82 -11.99
CA VAL A 78 -0.07 22.01 -12.26
C VAL A 78 -1.26 22.91 -12.58
N GLN A 79 -1.55 23.93 -11.76
CA GLN A 79 -2.67 24.85 -12.00
C GLN A 79 -2.58 25.57 -13.35
N LYS A 80 -1.36 25.92 -13.79
CA LYS A 80 -1.11 26.54 -15.11
C LYS A 80 -1.35 25.56 -16.26
N LYS A 81 -1.02 24.28 -16.09
CA LYS A 81 -1.02 23.29 -17.18
C LYS A 81 -2.32 22.52 -17.31
N PHE A 82 -3.05 22.31 -16.22
CA PHE A 82 -4.23 21.45 -16.20
C PHE A 82 -5.13 21.77 -15.00
N LYS A 83 -6.45 21.75 -15.21
CA LYS A 83 -7.39 21.85 -14.10
C LYS A 83 -7.56 20.47 -13.47
N CYS A 84 -6.72 20.13 -12.50
CA CYS A 84 -6.94 18.98 -11.61
C CYS A 84 -6.93 19.39 -10.14
N GLU A 85 -7.56 18.55 -9.33
CA GLU A 85 -7.40 18.61 -7.88
C GLU A 85 -6.00 18.08 -7.50
N MET A 86 -5.37 18.73 -6.53
CA MET A 86 -4.09 18.30 -5.96
C MET A 86 -4.23 18.13 -4.45
N MET A 87 -3.57 17.11 -3.92
CA MET A 87 -3.44 16.84 -2.49
C MET A 87 -2.03 16.38 -2.19
N PHE A 88 -1.48 16.81 -1.06
CA PHE A 88 -0.22 16.27 -0.54
C PHE A 88 -0.47 15.16 0.48
N ILE A 89 0.38 14.14 0.45
CA ILE A 89 0.43 13.11 1.49
C ILE A 89 1.84 13.16 2.08
N GLU A 90 1.94 13.48 3.37
CA GLU A 90 3.20 13.54 4.09
C GLU A 90 3.27 12.37 5.07
N SER A 91 4.33 11.57 4.94
CA SER A 91 4.63 10.49 5.88
C SER A 91 5.71 10.95 6.86
N ILE A 92 5.37 11.03 8.14
CA ILE A 92 6.26 11.41 9.23
C ILE A 92 6.52 10.17 10.08
N CYS A 93 7.77 9.85 10.34
CA CYS A 93 8.16 8.73 11.19
C CYS A 93 9.38 9.14 11.99
N ASP A 94 9.22 9.26 13.31
CA ASP A 94 10.31 9.59 14.23
C ASP A 94 10.79 8.36 15.03
N ASP A 95 10.15 7.21 14.81
CA ASP A 95 10.51 5.92 15.43
C ASP A 95 11.87 5.41 14.89
N PRO A 96 12.92 5.33 15.73
CA PRO A 96 14.25 4.90 15.30
C PRO A 96 14.30 3.47 14.76
N GLU A 97 13.47 2.56 15.27
CA GLU A 97 13.45 1.16 14.83
C GLU A 97 12.84 1.04 13.44
N LEU A 98 11.74 1.76 13.19
CA LEU A 98 11.09 1.80 11.87
C LEU A 98 11.97 2.48 10.83
N ILE A 99 12.66 3.57 11.21
CA ILE A 99 13.66 4.22 10.35
C ILE A 99 14.77 3.23 10.01
N ALA A 100 15.36 2.55 11.01
CA ALA A 100 16.42 1.58 10.78
C ALA A 100 15.99 0.41 9.88
N SER A 101 14.78 -0.12 10.10
CA SER A 101 14.20 -1.18 9.26
C SER A 101 14.02 -0.72 7.81
N SER A 102 13.44 0.48 7.61
CA SER A 102 13.24 1.06 6.27
C SER A 102 14.55 1.31 5.54
N ILE A 103 15.56 1.80 6.27
CA ILE A 103 16.92 1.97 5.76
C ILE A 103 17.49 0.62 5.29
N ASN A 104 17.32 -0.44 6.06
CA ASN A 104 17.82 -1.77 5.71
C ASN A 104 17.12 -2.35 4.48
N GLU A 105 15.79 -2.23 4.38
CA GLU A 105 15.04 -2.66 3.19
C GLU A 105 15.46 -1.88 1.94
N MET A 106 15.65 -0.56 2.05
CA MET A 106 16.10 0.25 0.92
C MET A 106 17.53 -0.12 0.50
N LYS A 107 18.45 -0.34 1.45
CA LYS A 107 19.84 -0.75 1.15
C LYS A 107 19.91 -2.04 0.34
N LEU A 108 19.05 -3.01 0.67
CA LEU A 108 19.05 -4.32 0.01
C LEU A 108 18.49 -4.29 -1.42
N ASN A 109 17.63 -3.31 -1.72
CA ASN A 109 16.85 -3.28 -2.96
C ASN A 109 17.16 -2.09 -3.88
N SER A 110 17.95 -1.11 -3.44
CA SER A 110 18.24 0.12 -4.19
C SER A 110 19.48 -0.04 -5.08
N GLU A 111 19.31 0.21 -6.37
CA GLU A 111 20.42 0.28 -7.35
C GLU A 111 21.46 1.35 -7.02
N ASP A 112 21.07 2.40 -6.26
CA ASP A 112 21.98 3.49 -5.85
C ASP A 112 23.16 2.98 -4.99
N TYR A 113 23.01 1.82 -4.33
CA TYR A 113 23.98 1.24 -3.40
C TYR A 113 24.59 -0.07 -3.92
N ALA A 114 24.39 -0.39 -5.19
CA ALA A 114 24.92 -1.61 -5.79
C ALA A 114 26.46 -1.65 -5.68
N GLY A 115 26.98 -2.71 -5.06
CA GLY A 115 28.41 -2.93 -4.90
C GLY A 115 29.07 -2.21 -3.71
N GLN A 116 28.33 -1.44 -2.91
CA GLN A 116 28.84 -0.87 -1.66
C GLN A 116 28.72 -1.86 -0.49
N THR A 117 29.56 -1.69 0.53
CA THR A 117 29.38 -2.42 1.79
C THR A 117 28.17 -1.90 2.57
N MET A 118 27.63 -2.71 3.50
CA MET A 118 26.47 -2.31 4.30
C MET A 118 26.73 -1.04 5.13
N ASP A 119 27.97 -0.87 5.62
CA ASP A 119 28.38 0.27 6.45
C ASP A 119 28.52 1.55 5.63
N GLU A 120 29.12 1.47 4.43
CA GLU A 120 29.24 2.61 3.50
C GLU A 120 27.87 3.12 3.06
N ALA A 121 26.98 2.20 2.65
CA ALA A 121 25.61 2.54 2.26
C ALA A 121 24.83 3.15 3.44
N ALA A 122 25.05 2.66 4.67
CA ALA A 122 24.44 3.23 5.86
C ALA A 122 24.90 4.67 6.14
N ALA A 123 26.21 4.91 6.04
CA ALA A 123 26.79 6.23 6.27
C ALA A 123 26.31 7.24 5.22
N ASP A 124 26.36 6.87 3.94
CA ASP A 124 25.88 7.69 2.82
C ASP A 124 24.40 8.04 2.98
N TYR A 125 23.55 7.03 3.21
CA TYR A 125 22.12 7.26 3.36
C TYR A 125 21.79 8.13 4.59
N SER A 126 22.51 7.93 5.70
CA SER A 126 22.35 8.77 6.90
C SER A 126 22.76 10.22 6.64
N ASN A 127 23.82 10.47 5.86
CA ASN A 127 24.20 11.81 5.42
C ASN A 127 23.10 12.41 4.53
N ARG A 128 22.55 11.63 3.61
CA ARG A 128 21.46 12.04 2.73
C ARG A 128 20.20 12.44 3.50
N ILE A 129 19.83 11.68 4.54
CA ILE A 129 18.72 12.07 5.44
C ILE A 129 19.02 13.40 6.11
N ARG A 130 20.24 13.59 6.64
CA ARG A 130 20.64 14.85 7.30
C ARG A 130 20.55 16.06 6.37
N HIS A 131 20.89 15.89 5.10
CA HIS A 131 20.73 16.94 4.08
C HIS A 131 19.27 17.33 3.84
N TYR A 132 18.34 16.39 3.90
CA TYR A 132 16.90 16.71 3.79
C TYR A 132 16.38 17.34 5.08
N LEU A 133 16.78 16.83 6.25
CA LEU A 133 16.35 17.36 7.54
C LEU A 133 16.77 18.82 7.75
N SER A 134 17.91 19.26 7.21
CA SER A 134 18.37 20.64 7.34
C SER A 134 17.50 21.67 6.59
N VAL A 135 16.71 21.22 5.61
CA VAL A 135 15.81 22.06 4.81
C VAL A 135 14.34 21.67 4.94
N TYR A 136 14.01 20.68 5.77
CA TYR A 136 12.67 20.12 5.84
C TYR A 136 11.68 21.10 6.50
N GLU A 137 10.63 21.41 5.77
CA GLU A 137 9.52 22.27 6.19
C GLU A 137 8.22 21.47 6.16
N PRO A 138 7.79 20.92 7.31
CA PRO A 138 6.57 20.11 7.39
C PRO A 138 5.34 20.88 6.92
N LEU A 139 4.34 20.15 6.41
CA LEU A 139 3.05 20.78 6.07
C LEU A 139 2.41 21.45 7.29
N ASN A 140 1.74 22.58 7.10
CA ASN A 140 1.18 23.33 8.23
C ASN A 140 -0.16 23.94 7.85
N ALA A 141 -1.24 23.59 8.56
CA ALA A 141 -2.60 24.03 8.23
C ALA A 141 -2.81 25.56 8.34
N GLU A 142 -1.97 26.28 9.07
CA GLU A 142 -2.04 27.74 9.17
C GLU A 142 -1.35 28.45 7.99
N ARG A 143 -0.35 27.82 7.37
CA ARG A 143 0.45 28.40 6.28
C ARG A 143 0.08 27.86 4.90
N ASP A 144 -0.31 26.59 4.84
CA ASP A 144 -0.55 25.84 3.62
C ASP A 144 -2.06 25.76 3.33
N ASN A 145 -2.52 26.58 2.38
CA ASN A 145 -3.93 26.68 2.00
C ASN A 145 -4.30 25.67 0.89
N TYR A 146 -3.91 24.41 1.04
CA TYR A 146 -4.19 23.35 0.09
C TYR A 146 -4.47 22.00 0.80
N PRO A 147 -5.17 21.05 0.14
CA PRO A 147 -5.51 19.76 0.74
C PRO A 147 -4.26 18.94 1.08
N PHE A 148 -4.21 18.40 2.29
CA PHE A 148 -3.19 17.43 2.63
C PHE A 148 -3.58 16.45 3.73
N ILE A 149 -2.88 15.32 3.75
CA ILE A 149 -2.95 14.29 4.79
C ILE A 149 -1.54 14.10 5.34
N LYS A 150 -1.40 14.13 6.67
CA LYS A 150 -0.20 13.66 7.37
C LYS A 150 -0.46 12.30 7.97
N VAL A 151 0.42 11.36 7.70
CA VAL A 151 0.44 10.02 8.31
C VAL A 151 1.65 9.98 9.24
N ILE A 152 1.40 9.93 10.55
CA ILE A 152 2.44 10.05 11.58
C ILE A 152 2.65 8.67 12.23
N ASP A 153 3.91 8.27 12.33
CA ASP A 153 4.40 6.99 12.85
C ASP A 153 3.60 5.81 12.31
N VAL A 154 3.62 5.64 10.98
CA VAL A 154 3.04 4.46 10.31
C VAL A 154 1.53 4.31 10.60
N GLY A 155 0.83 5.44 10.65
CA GLY A 155 -0.62 5.50 10.84
C GLY A 155 -1.07 5.56 12.29
N ARG A 156 -0.15 5.67 13.27
CA ARG A 156 -0.48 5.91 14.68
C ARG A 156 -1.35 7.16 14.86
N GLN A 157 -1.07 8.21 14.10
CA GLN A 157 -1.88 9.42 14.05
C GLN A 157 -2.06 9.89 12.61
N ILE A 158 -3.23 10.43 12.31
CA ILE A 158 -3.52 11.05 11.02
C ILE A 158 -4.08 12.44 11.23
N PHE A 159 -3.54 13.38 10.47
CA PHE A 159 -4.02 14.76 10.42
C PHE A 159 -4.47 15.07 9.00
N CYS A 160 -5.64 15.69 8.86
CA CYS A 160 -6.23 16.03 7.58
C CYS A 160 -6.53 17.53 7.53
N ASN A 161 -6.07 18.19 6.47
CA ASN A 161 -6.37 19.58 6.19
C ASN A 161 -7.12 19.67 4.86
N GLN A 162 -8.27 20.34 4.86
CA GLN A 162 -9.00 20.68 3.63
C GLN A 162 -9.26 19.48 2.70
N VAL A 163 -9.57 18.30 3.26
CA VAL A 163 -9.92 17.08 2.50
C VAL A 163 -11.37 17.21 2.02
N TYR A 164 -11.56 17.30 0.72
CA TYR A 164 -12.88 17.53 0.11
C TYR A 164 -13.19 16.54 -1.01
N GLY A 165 -14.48 16.30 -1.25
CA GLY A 165 -14.93 15.45 -2.34
C GLY A 165 -14.67 13.95 -2.11
N TYR A 166 -15.04 13.16 -3.12
CA TYR A 166 -15.04 11.70 -3.01
C TYR A 166 -13.63 11.11 -3.00
N LEU A 167 -12.80 11.45 -3.99
CA LEU A 167 -11.50 10.80 -4.19
C LEU A 167 -10.56 11.04 -3.00
N GLN A 168 -10.43 12.29 -2.56
CA GLN A 168 -9.59 12.67 -1.42
C GLN A 168 -10.04 11.99 -0.12
N SER A 169 -11.37 11.89 0.11
CA SER A 169 -11.92 11.18 1.26
C SER A 169 -11.62 9.68 1.23
N ARG A 170 -11.63 9.06 0.04
CA ARG A 170 -11.24 7.64 -0.13
C ARG A 170 -9.74 7.43 0.10
N ILE A 171 -8.90 8.38 -0.31
CA ILE A 171 -7.47 8.36 -0.02
C ILE A 171 -7.24 8.47 1.49
N MET A 172 -7.88 9.43 2.17
CA MET A 172 -7.83 9.55 3.63
C MET A 172 -8.23 8.25 4.32
N PHE A 173 -9.36 7.65 3.90
CA PHE A 173 -9.80 6.38 4.46
C PHE A 173 -8.78 5.26 4.24
N LEU A 174 -8.18 5.18 3.04
CA LEU A 174 -7.12 4.21 2.77
C LEU A 174 -5.93 4.44 3.71
N MET A 175 -5.43 5.67 3.82
CA MET A 175 -4.29 6.02 4.68
C MET A 175 -4.57 5.66 6.15
N ALA A 176 -5.81 5.86 6.62
CA ALA A 176 -6.24 5.50 7.98
C ALA A 176 -6.32 4.00 8.26
N ASN A 177 -6.34 3.15 7.24
CA ASN A 177 -6.46 1.71 7.37
C ASN A 177 -5.21 0.95 6.92
N LEU A 178 -4.19 1.65 6.40
CA LEU A 178 -2.93 1.03 6.02
C LEU A 178 -2.11 0.65 7.26
N GLN A 179 -1.72 -0.61 7.33
CA GLN A 179 -0.81 -1.13 8.36
C GLN A 179 0.46 -1.59 7.67
N LEU A 180 1.59 -0.91 7.91
CA LEU A 180 2.87 -1.28 7.29
C LEU A 180 3.63 -2.36 8.07
N ARG A 181 3.21 -2.68 9.30
CA ARG A 181 3.79 -3.79 10.05
C ARG A 181 3.48 -5.11 9.33
N PRO A 182 4.50 -5.91 8.95
CA PRO A 182 4.28 -7.20 8.32
C PRO A 182 3.39 -8.09 9.19
N ARG A 183 2.31 -8.61 8.62
CA ARG A 183 1.40 -9.54 9.28
C ARG A 183 0.99 -10.63 8.29
N PRO A 184 1.03 -11.91 8.68
CA PRO A 184 0.60 -12.98 7.79
C PRO A 184 -0.91 -12.89 7.58
N ILE A 185 -1.33 -12.90 6.31
CA ILE A 185 -2.73 -13.05 5.92
C ILE A 185 -2.85 -14.40 5.23
N TRP A 186 -3.57 -15.33 5.87
CA TRP A 186 -3.84 -16.64 5.31
C TRP A 186 -5.15 -16.62 4.54
N LEU A 187 -5.09 -16.98 3.26
CA LEU A 187 -6.28 -17.15 2.43
C LEU A 187 -6.42 -18.63 2.10
N SER A 188 -7.59 -19.17 2.39
CA SER A 188 -7.98 -20.49 1.91
C SER A 188 -9.47 -20.51 1.59
N ARG A 189 -9.83 -21.36 0.63
CA ARG A 189 -11.24 -21.68 0.37
C ARG A 189 -11.78 -22.56 1.51
N HIS A 190 -13.10 -22.74 1.53
CA HIS A 190 -13.70 -23.83 2.27
C HIS A 190 -13.13 -25.19 1.80
N GLY A 191 -13.21 -26.21 2.66
CA GLY A 191 -12.95 -27.59 2.22
C GLY A 191 -13.85 -27.97 1.04
N GLU A 192 -13.45 -28.97 0.26
CA GLU A 192 -14.24 -29.45 -0.87
C GLU A 192 -15.71 -29.68 -0.46
N SER A 193 -16.65 -29.11 -1.21
CA SER A 193 -18.10 -29.28 -0.98
C SER A 193 -18.70 -30.35 -1.88
N MET A 194 -19.90 -30.82 -1.53
CA MET A 194 -20.66 -31.75 -2.38
C MET A 194 -20.97 -31.18 -3.78
N PHE A 195 -21.08 -29.86 -3.94
CA PHE A 195 -21.24 -29.25 -5.26
C PHE A 195 -19.93 -29.22 -6.04
N ASN A 196 -18.77 -29.13 -5.37
CA ASN A 196 -17.49 -29.25 -6.07
C ASN A 196 -17.31 -30.66 -6.67
N THR A 197 -17.68 -31.72 -5.94
CA THR A 197 -17.61 -33.10 -6.47
C THR A 197 -18.55 -33.32 -7.66
N GLN A 198 -19.64 -32.57 -7.72
CA GLN A 198 -20.63 -32.59 -8.81
C GLN A 198 -20.34 -31.55 -9.91
N LYS A 199 -19.27 -30.76 -9.79
CA LYS A 199 -18.92 -29.64 -10.69
C LYS A 199 -20.05 -28.61 -10.86
N ARG A 200 -20.84 -28.38 -9.79
CA ARG A 200 -21.88 -27.36 -9.74
C ARG A 200 -21.35 -26.04 -9.19
N ILE A 201 -21.85 -24.93 -9.70
CA ILE A 201 -21.50 -23.57 -9.25
C ILE A 201 -22.50 -23.07 -8.20
N GLY A 202 -22.06 -22.12 -7.36
CA GLY A 202 -22.90 -21.48 -6.37
C GLY A 202 -23.47 -22.43 -5.29
N GLY A 203 -24.71 -22.17 -4.88
CA GLY A 203 -25.45 -22.90 -3.86
C GLY A 203 -24.84 -22.81 -2.46
N ASP A 204 -25.39 -23.61 -1.54
CA ASP A 204 -24.91 -23.71 -0.16
C ASP A 204 -24.70 -25.16 0.31
N ALA A 205 -24.07 -25.96 -0.55
CA ALA A 205 -23.83 -27.38 -0.29
C ALA A 205 -22.86 -27.61 0.89
N PRO A 206 -23.06 -28.68 1.68
CA PRO A 206 -22.16 -29.03 2.78
C PRO A 206 -20.80 -29.55 2.27
N LEU A 207 -19.86 -29.74 3.19
CA LEU A 207 -18.55 -30.35 2.90
C LEU A 207 -18.69 -31.82 2.44
N SER A 208 -17.88 -32.20 1.46
CA SER A 208 -17.63 -33.59 1.09
C SER A 208 -16.81 -34.30 2.19
N PRO A 209 -16.66 -35.64 2.14
CA PRO A 209 -15.76 -36.35 3.04
C PRO A 209 -14.31 -35.84 2.99
N LEU A 210 -13.81 -35.47 1.80
CA LEU A 210 -12.48 -34.87 1.66
C LEU A 210 -12.44 -33.44 2.21
N GLY A 211 -13.51 -32.66 2.05
CA GLY A 211 -13.64 -31.34 2.66
C GLY A 211 -13.59 -31.39 4.19
N GLN A 212 -14.20 -32.40 4.81
CA GLN A 212 -14.13 -32.61 6.27
C GLN A 212 -12.72 -33.00 6.74
N GLN A 213 -11.99 -33.78 5.93
CA GLN A 213 -10.58 -34.08 6.20
C GLN A 213 -9.73 -32.80 6.12
N TYR A 214 -9.95 -31.98 5.10
CA TYR A 214 -9.30 -30.67 4.98
C TYR A 214 -9.56 -29.79 6.20
N ALA A 215 -10.82 -29.66 6.64
CA ALA A 215 -11.18 -28.89 7.84
C ALA A 215 -10.44 -29.37 9.10
N THR A 216 -10.25 -30.68 9.22
CA THR A 216 -9.48 -31.29 10.32
C THR A 216 -7.99 -30.93 10.24
N GLN A 217 -7.40 -30.93 9.04
CA GLN A 217 -6.01 -30.54 8.84
C GLN A 217 -5.79 -29.04 9.06
N LEU A 218 -6.76 -28.21 8.67
CA LEU A 218 -6.74 -26.77 8.93
C LEU A 218 -6.80 -26.48 10.43
N ASP A 219 -7.66 -27.16 11.19
CA ASP A 219 -7.67 -27.06 12.67
C ASP A 219 -6.31 -27.40 13.27
N ARG A 220 -5.67 -28.48 12.81
CA ARG A 220 -4.33 -28.89 13.27
C ARG A 220 -3.28 -27.83 12.96
N PHE A 221 -3.27 -27.29 11.74
CA PHE A 221 -2.37 -26.22 11.35
C PHE A 221 -2.57 -24.98 12.24
N VAL A 222 -3.81 -24.53 12.39
CA VAL A 222 -4.14 -23.36 13.20
C VAL A 222 -3.75 -23.58 14.66
N ASN A 223 -3.99 -24.76 15.23
CA ASN A 223 -3.60 -25.07 16.61
C ASN A 223 -2.08 -25.18 16.81
N ALA A 224 -1.33 -25.61 15.79
CA ALA A 224 0.12 -25.76 15.88
C ALA A 224 0.87 -24.41 15.78
N TYR A 225 0.46 -23.55 14.84
CA TYR A 225 1.14 -22.28 14.57
C TYR A 225 0.51 -21.09 15.30
N TYR A 226 -0.76 -21.21 15.67
CA TYR A 226 -1.53 -20.17 16.34
C TYR A 226 -2.29 -20.76 17.53
N PRO A 227 -1.65 -21.32 18.56
CA PRO A 227 -2.37 -21.86 19.72
C PRO A 227 -3.20 -20.76 20.42
N ALA A 228 -4.42 -21.10 20.86
CA ALA A 228 -5.26 -20.23 21.68
C ALA A 228 -5.01 -20.52 23.17
N PRO A 229 -5.01 -19.51 24.07
CA PRO A 229 -5.28 -18.09 23.85
C PRO A 229 -4.03 -17.27 23.45
N ASP A 230 -2.86 -17.90 23.36
CA ASP A 230 -1.55 -17.24 23.28
C ASP A 230 -1.29 -16.47 21.97
N THR A 231 -2.16 -16.64 20.97
CA THR A 231 -2.03 -15.97 19.67
C THR A 231 -3.30 -15.24 19.24
N GLU A 232 -3.12 -13.98 18.84
CA GLU A 232 -4.15 -13.19 18.20
C GLU A 232 -4.29 -13.60 16.73
N LEU A 233 -5.26 -14.48 16.45
CA LEU A 233 -5.67 -14.83 15.08
C LEU A 233 -7.15 -14.51 14.90
N ALA A 234 -7.45 -13.56 14.02
CA ALA A 234 -8.81 -13.31 13.55
C ALA A 234 -9.16 -14.32 12.45
N VAL A 235 -10.26 -15.07 12.62
CA VAL A 235 -10.74 -16.03 11.62
C VAL A 235 -12.05 -15.53 11.03
N TRP A 236 -12.04 -15.28 9.72
CA TRP A 236 -13.22 -14.79 8.99
C TRP A 236 -13.75 -15.87 8.04
N THR A 237 -15.06 -15.97 7.93
CA THR A 237 -15.73 -16.83 6.95
C THR A 237 -16.80 -16.06 6.18
N SER A 238 -17.24 -16.63 5.07
CA SER A 238 -18.53 -16.24 4.48
C SER A 238 -19.70 -16.65 5.37
N THR A 239 -20.92 -16.39 4.93
CA THR A 239 -22.14 -16.85 5.61
C THR A 239 -22.57 -18.26 5.19
N MET A 240 -21.91 -18.83 4.18
CA MET A 240 -22.22 -20.13 3.59
C MET A 240 -21.87 -21.31 4.51
N LEU A 241 -22.70 -22.34 4.50
CA LEU A 241 -22.57 -23.56 5.30
C LEU A 241 -21.18 -24.18 5.18
N ARG A 242 -20.65 -24.31 3.97
CA ARG A 242 -19.33 -24.93 3.72
C ARG A 242 -18.16 -24.21 4.38
N THR A 243 -18.15 -22.88 4.44
CA THR A 243 -17.08 -22.14 5.14
C THR A 243 -17.26 -22.28 6.66
N GLY A 244 -18.50 -22.27 7.15
CA GLY A 244 -18.83 -22.54 8.55
C GLY A 244 -18.37 -23.93 9.02
N MET A 245 -18.69 -24.98 8.26
CA MET A 245 -18.25 -26.36 8.54
C MET A 245 -16.72 -26.49 8.51
N THR A 246 -16.03 -25.72 7.67
CA THR A 246 -14.57 -25.77 7.55
C THR A 246 -13.88 -25.29 8.83
N VAL A 247 -14.47 -24.33 9.54
CA VAL A 247 -13.89 -23.73 10.76
C VAL A 247 -14.55 -24.19 12.04
N GLU A 248 -15.51 -25.12 11.99
CA GLU A 248 -16.30 -25.56 13.15
C GLU A 248 -15.41 -26.03 14.30
N ARG A 249 -14.36 -26.81 14.02
CA ARG A 249 -13.40 -27.29 15.02
C ARG A 249 -12.58 -26.15 15.63
N ILE A 250 -12.19 -25.17 14.83
CA ILE A 250 -11.45 -23.98 15.28
C ILE A 250 -12.33 -23.16 16.22
N ALA A 251 -13.62 -22.99 15.88
CA ALA A 251 -14.60 -22.31 16.72
C ALA A 251 -14.84 -23.06 18.05
N ALA A 252 -14.95 -24.39 18.00
CA ALA A 252 -15.15 -25.23 19.18
C ALA A 252 -13.99 -25.16 20.19
N ARG A 253 -12.79 -24.76 19.76
CA ARG A 253 -11.64 -24.47 20.65
C ARG A 253 -11.69 -23.08 21.28
N GLY A 254 -12.77 -22.32 21.09
CA GLY A 254 -12.95 -20.99 21.66
C GLY A 254 -12.37 -19.86 20.82
N ARG A 255 -11.94 -20.11 19.57
CA ARG A 255 -11.50 -19.04 18.67
C ARG A 255 -12.72 -18.24 18.16
N PRO A 256 -12.70 -16.90 18.24
CA PRO A 256 -13.77 -16.09 17.67
C PRO A 256 -13.78 -16.21 16.14
N ILE A 257 -14.95 -16.50 15.58
CA ILE A 257 -15.19 -16.54 14.13
C ILE A 257 -16.09 -15.37 13.76
N VAL A 258 -15.67 -14.56 12.78
CA VAL A 258 -16.46 -13.45 12.24
C VAL A 258 -17.02 -13.85 10.88
N LYS A 259 -18.34 -13.79 10.72
CA LYS A 259 -19.01 -14.09 9.44
C LYS A 259 -19.25 -12.80 8.66
N TRP A 260 -18.85 -12.78 7.40
CA TRP A 260 -19.00 -11.63 6.50
C TRP A 260 -19.79 -12.04 5.26
N LYS A 261 -20.93 -11.38 5.01
CA LYS A 261 -21.73 -11.62 3.80
C LYS A 261 -20.97 -11.23 2.52
N GLN A 262 -20.07 -10.25 2.61
CA GLN A 262 -19.23 -9.81 1.50
C GLN A 262 -18.17 -10.85 1.10
N LEU A 263 -17.96 -11.89 1.90
CA LEU A 263 -17.12 -13.04 1.56
C LEU A 263 -17.94 -14.20 0.95
N ASP A 264 -19.26 -14.06 0.79
CA ASP A 264 -20.06 -15.04 0.07
C ASP A 264 -19.54 -15.21 -1.37
N GLU A 265 -19.61 -16.43 -1.88
CA GLU A 265 -19.26 -16.73 -3.26
C GLU A 265 -20.11 -15.89 -4.22
N ILE A 266 -19.56 -15.63 -5.40
CA ILE A 266 -20.27 -14.89 -6.45
C ILE A 266 -21.67 -15.48 -6.70
N ASP A 267 -22.67 -14.61 -6.74
CA ASP A 267 -24.04 -14.99 -7.02
C ASP A 267 -24.19 -15.32 -8.52
N ALA A 268 -24.46 -16.59 -8.82
CA ALA A 268 -24.65 -17.07 -10.19
C ALA A 268 -26.07 -16.78 -10.74
N GLY A 269 -26.95 -16.19 -9.93
CA GLY A 269 -28.31 -15.84 -10.32
C GLY A 269 -29.12 -17.07 -10.75
N VAL A 270 -29.70 -17.02 -11.94
CA VAL A 270 -30.51 -18.14 -12.49
C VAL A 270 -29.71 -19.42 -12.74
N CYS A 271 -28.37 -19.32 -12.77
CA CYS A 271 -27.47 -20.45 -12.98
C CYS A 271 -27.02 -21.11 -11.66
N ASP A 272 -27.56 -20.69 -10.52
CA ASP A 272 -27.18 -21.25 -9.21
C ASP A 272 -27.45 -22.76 -9.12
N GLY A 273 -26.45 -23.51 -8.69
CA GLY A 273 -26.50 -24.97 -8.61
C GLY A 273 -26.35 -25.71 -9.94
N MET A 274 -26.15 -25.04 -11.07
CA MET A 274 -25.92 -25.69 -12.37
C MET A 274 -24.46 -26.14 -12.54
N THR A 275 -24.21 -27.12 -13.41
CA THR A 275 -22.85 -27.38 -13.93
C THR A 275 -22.53 -26.40 -15.05
N TYR A 276 -21.24 -26.19 -15.34
CA TYR A 276 -20.86 -25.35 -16.48
C TYR A 276 -21.43 -25.83 -17.83
N GLU A 277 -21.60 -27.15 -18.01
CA GLU A 277 -22.24 -27.74 -19.19
C GLU A 277 -23.74 -27.42 -19.29
N GLN A 278 -24.41 -27.16 -18.16
CA GLN A 278 -25.83 -26.76 -18.13
C GLN A 278 -26.02 -25.26 -18.36
N VAL A 279 -24.98 -24.47 -18.13
CA VAL A 279 -24.98 -23.01 -18.33
C VAL A 279 -24.66 -22.64 -19.78
N ALA A 280 -23.84 -23.44 -20.46
CA ALA A 280 -23.42 -23.26 -21.86
C ALA A 280 -24.56 -23.54 -22.85
#